data_AF-A0A6A5VM74-F1
#
_entry.id   AF-A0A6A5VM74-F1
#
_cell.length_a   1.000
_cell.length_b   1.000
_cell.length_c   1.000
_cell.angle_alpha   90.00
_cell.angle_beta   90.00
_cell.angle_gamma   90.00
#
_symmetry.space_group_name_H-M   'P 1'
#
loop_
_entity.id
_entity.type
_entity.pdbx_description
1 polymer ?
#
loop_
_entity_poly.entity_id
_entity_poly.type
_entity_poly.pdbx_seq_one_letter_code
_entity_poly.pdbx_strand_id
1 'polypeptide(L)'
;MDPITAVSLAASILQFVTLDAKILSTAKEIRQSSSGMAHDDQRTADVTKEMQKLSSKLEAPATELLSDDERGLVGLASECRELKLAHCRAQLHLHLSYVSSNTQVEKMEALATSLHELQNGLASGVLPSEGERQENPEILRLPHRFWNTLAERHIIRSLDHPEFRQRFENVEKAHAQTFRWILEEDRHLESHQLSASRNMFCRWLSQENEIFHIAGKLGSGKSTLMKFLCNHPKSMSELHRWYSIRRLALVHFFFWRPGSDWQHSPKGLVRSLLHDTLLLCPELIPLVLPELWTDATKERIGLLLTPSFYREEACFESALERLLNCPKIRDTHRFCFFIHGLDEQDEASPQNDHKALVNLIQGWEAQSQGSRKICVSSREHNVFMNSFNAERRLRLQGLTQNDMQRYFEKKFEDIVFTGEAHDLAKEIVERSQGIFLWLVLVVRALRESLEDGHDFLDFKAVVDSLPDKVEARFAYLLNTIPKARKKNVFHLFTIVPLFHFPLLTILSLNKYLRGLGHPLHAVQGPKHTEAREDGQTLVEKQRQRSAQLVQARKMVYGDCRGLLETR
;
A
#
# COMPACT_ATOMS: atom_id res chain seq x y z
N MET A 1 -21.83 25.17 47.07
CA MET A 1 -20.96 24.00 46.81
C MET A 1 -20.62 23.37 48.16
N ASP A 2 -20.52 22.05 48.29
CA ASP A 2 -20.06 21.46 49.55
C ASP A 2 -18.52 21.61 49.69
N PRO A 3 -17.97 21.72 50.91
CA PRO A 3 -16.55 22.04 51.12
C PRO A 3 -15.57 21.07 50.46
N ILE A 4 -15.97 19.80 50.32
CA ILE A 4 -15.16 18.75 49.70
C ILE A 4 -15.06 18.99 48.19
N THR A 5 -16.16 19.38 47.54
CA THR A 5 -16.19 19.72 46.12
C THR A 5 -15.42 21.01 45.81
N ALA A 6 -15.48 22.02 46.69
CA ALA A 6 -14.71 23.26 46.53
C ALA A 6 -13.19 23.02 46.61
N VAL A 7 -12.75 22.20 47.57
CA VAL A 7 -11.34 21.79 47.70
C VAL A 7 -10.88 20.95 46.51
N SER A 8 -11.74 20.04 46.03
CA SER A 8 -11.47 19.23 44.83
C SER A 8 -11.30 20.08 43.57
N LEU A 9 -12.16 21.08 43.38
CA LEU A 9 -12.08 22.03 42.27
C LEU A 9 -10.81 22.89 42.36
N ALA A 10 -10.50 23.45 43.53
CA ALA A 10 -9.29 24.24 43.75
C ALA A 10 -8.00 23.43 43.53
N ALA A 11 -7.97 22.17 43.99
CA ALA A 11 -6.85 21.27 43.73
C ALA A 11 -6.68 20.95 42.24
N SER A 12 -7.79 20.82 41.50
CA SER A 12 -7.79 20.59 40.05
C SER A 12 -7.28 21.83 39.28
N ILE A 13 -7.65 23.04 39.73
CA ILE A 13 -7.13 24.30 39.17
C ILE A 13 -5.61 24.42 39.41
N LEU A 14 -5.11 24.11 40.60
CA LEU A 14 -3.67 24.16 40.89
C LEU A 14 -2.86 23.14 40.07
N GLN A 15 -3.42 21.94 39.86
CA GLN A 15 -2.84 20.94 38.98
C GLN A 15 -2.80 21.41 37.52
N PHE A 16 -3.84 22.13 37.07
CA PHE A 16 -3.91 22.73 35.74
C PHE A 16 -2.82 23.80 35.53
N VAL A 17 -2.67 24.75 36.47
CA VAL A 17 -1.63 25.80 36.41
C VAL A 17 -0.22 25.19 36.38
N THR A 18 0.02 24.13 37.16
CA THR A 18 1.31 23.43 37.19
C THR A 18 1.59 22.70 35.87
N LEU A 19 0.56 22.18 35.21
CA LEU A 19 0.65 21.54 33.91
C LEU A 19 0.92 22.57 32.81
N ASP A 20 0.24 23.72 32.81
CA ASP A 20 0.47 24.83 31.87
C ASP A 20 1.92 25.34 31.93
N ALA A 21 2.49 25.45 33.12
CA ALA A 21 3.89 25.84 33.30
C ALA A 21 4.87 24.82 32.68
N LYS A 22 4.62 23.51 32.84
CA LYS A 22 5.41 22.46 32.19
C LYS A 22 5.28 22.49 30.68
N ILE A 23 4.09 22.80 30.17
CA ILE A 23 3.80 22.83 28.72
C ILE A 23 4.41 24.05 28.04
N LEU A 24 4.41 25.22 28.70
CA LEU A 24 5.12 26.41 28.20
C LEU A 24 6.64 26.18 28.12
N SER A 25 7.21 25.38 29.03
CA SER A 25 8.60 24.91 28.94
C SER A 25 8.81 24.07 27.68
N THR A 26 7.98 23.05 27.46
CA THR A 26 8.08 22.15 26.30
C THR A 26 7.88 22.88 24.97
N ALA A 27 6.93 23.81 24.88
CA ALA A 27 6.68 24.61 23.69
C ALA A 27 7.88 25.54 23.36
N LYS A 28 8.55 26.08 24.39
CA LYS A 28 9.76 26.86 24.24
C LYS A 28 10.93 26.01 23.73
N GLU A 29 11.06 24.78 24.20
CA GLU A 29 12.08 23.82 23.78
C GLU A 29 11.86 23.34 22.32
N ILE A 30 10.63 23.03 21.92
CA ILE A 30 10.29 22.64 20.54
C ILE A 30 10.56 23.80 19.56
N ARG A 31 10.21 25.03 19.93
CA ARG A 31 10.47 26.23 19.12
C ARG A 31 11.96 26.51 18.92
N GLN A 32 12.81 26.05 19.83
CA GLN A 32 14.26 26.23 19.78
C GLN A 32 14.99 25.07 19.07
N SER A 33 14.29 24.00 18.68
CA SER A 33 14.89 22.85 18.01
C SER A 33 14.96 23.06 16.49
N SER A 34 16.11 22.74 15.88
CA SER A 34 16.34 22.92 14.44
C SER A 34 15.76 21.78 13.57
N SER A 35 15.32 20.68 14.17
CA SER A 35 14.72 19.53 13.47
C SER A 35 13.20 19.45 13.62
N GLY A 36 12.59 20.24 14.52
CA GLY A 36 11.16 20.19 14.83
C GLY A 36 10.68 18.86 15.44
N MET A 37 11.56 17.88 15.62
CA MET A 37 11.27 16.60 16.25
C MET A 37 11.81 16.62 17.67
N ALA A 38 10.93 16.86 18.64
CA ALA A 38 11.24 16.41 19.99
C ALA A 38 11.15 14.88 20.02
N HIS A 39 12.00 14.27 20.85
CA HIS A 39 12.06 12.84 21.16
C HIS A 39 10.81 12.36 21.95
N ASP A 40 9.65 13.00 21.75
CA ASP A 40 8.55 13.16 22.71
C ASP A 40 7.14 12.92 22.12
N ASP A 41 7.02 11.99 21.17
CA ASP A 41 5.70 11.46 20.76
C ASP A 41 4.93 10.85 21.95
N GLN A 42 5.66 10.27 22.91
CA GLN A 42 5.12 9.74 24.17
C GLN A 42 4.65 10.86 25.11
N ARG A 43 5.48 11.91 25.31
CA ARG A 43 5.16 13.00 26.26
C ARG A 43 3.98 13.86 25.81
N THR A 44 3.79 14.05 24.51
CA THR A 44 2.64 14.81 23.99
C THR A 44 1.33 14.05 24.21
N ALA A 45 1.33 12.73 23.99
CA ALA A 45 0.16 11.88 24.26
C ALA A 45 -0.15 11.77 25.77
N ASP A 46 0.88 11.67 26.62
CA ASP A 46 0.74 11.65 28.08
C ASP A 46 0.17 12.97 28.60
N VAL A 47 0.60 14.10 28.03
CA VAL A 47 0.04 15.44 28.33
C VAL A 47 -1.43 15.51 27.91
N THR A 48 -1.79 15.08 26.70
CA THR A 48 -3.20 15.06 26.25
C THR A 48 -4.09 14.20 27.15
N LYS A 49 -3.59 13.04 27.60
CA LYS A 49 -4.33 12.13 28.48
C LYS A 49 -4.54 12.68 29.89
N GLU A 50 -3.52 13.28 30.50
CA GLU A 50 -3.68 13.95 31.79
C GLU A 50 -4.53 15.23 31.67
N MET A 51 -4.49 15.94 30.53
CA MET A 51 -5.36 17.08 30.23
C MET A 51 -6.84 16.70 30.08
N GLN A 52 -7.17 15.53 29.53
CA GLN A 52 -8.54 15.00 29.48
C GLN A 52 -9.04 14.65 30.89
N LYS A 53 -8.20 14.01 31.70
CA LYS A 53 -8.50 13.61 33.09
C LYS A 53 -8.72 14.78 34.04
N LEU A 54 -8.04 15.91 33.81
CA LEU A 54 -8.26 17.17 34.55
C LEU A 54 -9.54 17.89 34.07
N SER A 55 -9.93 17.70 32.81
CA SER A 55 -11.13 18.33 32.21
C SER A 55 -12.43 17.92 32.91
N SER A 56 -12.61 16.61 33.13
CA SER A 56 -13.81 16.07 33.77
C SER A 56 -13.92 16.45 35.24
N LYS A 57 -12.85 16.99 35.84
CA LYS A 57 -12.81 17.46 37.23
C LYS A 57 -13.05 18.95 37.40
N LEU A 58 -13.11 19.71 36.29
CA LEU A 58 -13.39 21.15 36.27
C LEU A 58 -14.87 21.46 36.02
N GLU A 59 -15.74 20.45 35.96
CA GLU A 59 -17.20 20.62 35.84
C GLU A 59 -17.79 21.08 37.19
N ALA A 60 -18.33 22.29 37.23
CA ALA A 60 -18.99 22.82 38.42
C ALA A 60 -20.47 22.38 38.46
N PRO A 61 -21.03 22.02 39.64
CA PRO A 61 -22.45 21.71 39.75
C PRO A 61 -23.32 22.96 39.58
N ALA A 62 -24.35 22.87 38.74
CA ALA A 62 -25.38 23.90 38.60
C ALA A 62 -26.24 23.97 39.89
N THR A 63 -25.92 24.89 40.80
CA THR A 63 -26.78 25.18 41.96
C THR A 63 -26.83 26.67 42.25
N GLU A 64 -28.05 27.18 42.48
CA GLU A 64 -28.43 28.59 42.36
C GLU A 64 -28.07 29.51 43.54
N LEU A 65 -27.27 29.07 44.51
CA LEU A 65 -26.86 29.91 45.64
C LEU A 65 -25.37 29.65 45.95
N LEU A 66 -24.49 30.32 45.21
CA LEU A 66 -23.04 30.32 45.40
C LEU A 66 -22.60 31.58 46.15
N SER A 67 -21.75 31.43 47.16
CA SER A 67 -21.05 32.50 47.87
C SER A 67 -20.05 33.24 46.95
N ASP A 68 -19.58 34.42 47.37
CA ASP A 68 -18.63 35.22 46.58
C ASP A 68 -17.32 34.47 46.27
N ASP A 69 -16.82 33.69 47.23
CA ASP A 69 -15.61 32.88 47.05
C ASP A 69 -15.84 31.71 46.07
N GLU A 70 -17.03 31.09 46.11
CA GLU A 70 -17.43 30.04 45.17
C GLU A 70 -17.63 30.59 43.75
N ARG A 71 -18.15 31.82 43.62
CA ARG A 71 -18.22 32.54 42.33
C ARG A 71 -16.83 32.82 41.78
N GLY A 72 -15.86 33.19 42.63
CA GLY A 72 -14.46 33.36 42.24
C GLY A 72 -13.84 32.06 41.70
N LEU A 73 -14.09 30.93 42.35
CA LEU A 73 -13.61 29.61 41.89
C LEU A 73 -14.24 29.17 40.56
N VAL A 74 -15.53 29.42 40.36
CA VAL A 74 -16.23 29.14 39.09
C VAL A 74 -15.71 30.04 37.96
N GLY A 75 -15.45 31.32 38.26
CA GLY A 75 -14.83 32.26 37.32
C GLY A 75 -13.44 31.80 36.87
N LEU A 76 -12.59 31.40 37.81
CA LEU A 76 -11.25 30.88 37.52
C LEU A 76 -11.30 29.58 36.72
N ALA A 77 -12.24 28.67 37.01
CA ALA A 77 -12.47 27.46 36.23
C ALA A 77 -12.96 27.76 34.80
N SER A 78 -13.67 28.88 34.58
CA SER A 78 -14.05 29.36 33.24
C SER A 78 -12.85 29.91 32.48
N GLU A 79 -12.01 30.74 33.11
CA GLU A 79 -10.77 31.27 32.51
C GLU A 79 -9.79 30.15 32.12
N CYS A 80 -9.63 29.14 32.98
CA CYS A 80 -8.83 27.95 32.67
C CYS A 80 -9.38 27.17 31.46
N ARG A 81 -10.71 27.12 31.28
CA ARG A 81 -11.34 26.49 30.10
C ARG A 81 -11.09 27.29 28.82
N GLU A 82 -11.11 28.63 28.88
CA GLU A 82 -10.77 29.48 27.73
C GLU A 82 -9.30 29.37 27.30
N LEU A 83 -8.38 29.38 28.27
CA LEU A 83 -6.95 29.17 28.01
C LEU A 83 -6.68 27.81 27.35
N LYS A 84 -7.39 26.77 27.79
CA LYS A 84 -7.34 25.42 27.20
C LYS A 84 -7.81 25.42 25.74
N LEU A 85 -8.91 26.12 25.45
CA LEU A 85 -9.42 26.29 24.08
C LEU A 85 -8.40 26.97 23.17
N ALA A 86 -7.76 28.05 23.66
CA ALA A 86 -6.71 28.73 22.93
C ALA A 86 -5.50 27.81 22.66
N HIS A 87 -5.14 26.95 23.61
CA HIS A 87 -4.04 25.99 23.48
C HIS A 87 -4.31 24.90 22.43
N CYS A 88 -5.47 24.23 22.50
CA CYS A 88 -5.82 23.21 21.50
C CYS A 88 -5.91 23.81 20.09
N ARG A 89 -6.39 25.05 19.95
CA ARG A 89 -6.35 25.80 18.68
C ARG A 89 -4.91 26.02 18.18
N ALA A 90 -3.97 26.37 19.06
CA ALA A 90 -2.57 26.59 18.72
C ALA A 90 -1.83 25.29 18.32
N GLN A 91 -2.03 24.19 19.04
CA GLN A 91 -1.46 22.88 18.70
C GLN A 91 -1.98 22.38 17.34
N LEU A 92 -3.29 22.52 17.09
CA LEU A 92 -3.88 22.16 15.81
C LEU A 92 -3.26 22.98 14.67
N HIS A 93 -3.03 24.28 14.89
CA HIS A 93 -2.35 25.16 13.93
C HIS A 93 -0.90 24.74 13.65
N LEU A 94 -0.16 24.25 14.65
CA LEU A 94 1.21 23.75 14.47
C LEU A 94 1.23 22.43 13.69
N HIS A 95 0.38 21.47 14.04
CA HIS A 95 0.27 20.21 13.29
C HIS A 95 -0.13 20.46 11.83
N LEU A 96 -1.03 21.40 11.58
CA LEU A 96 -1.43 21.84 10.24
C LEU A 96 -0.28 22.28 9.33
N SER A 97 0.80 22.83 9.90
CA SER A 97 1.97 23.27 9.11
C SER A 97 2.87 22.12 8.64
N TYR A 98 2.69 20.91 9.19
CA TYR A 98 3.64 19.81 9.07
C TYR A 98 3.04 18.49 8.57
N VAL A 99 1.81 18.51 8.06
CA VAL A 99 1.06 17.27 7.83
C VAL A 99 1.55 16.51 6.59
N SER A 100 2.36 15.46 6.81
CA SER A 100 2.89 14.60 5.74
C SER A 100 2.54 13.11 5.86
N SER A 101 1.92 12.63 6.94
CA SER A 101 1.64 11.18 7.16
C SER A 101 0.22 10.87 7.70
N ASN A 102 -0.21 9.60 7.55
CA ASN A 102 -1.50 9.07 8.05
C ASN A 102 -1.60 9.07 9.59
N THR A 103 -0.48 8.84 10.29
CA THR A 103 -0.42 8.86 11.78
C THR A 103 -0.68 10.23 12.37
N GLN A 104 -0.50 11.31 11.60
CA GLN A 104 -0.83 12.66 12.08
C GLN A 104 -2.33 12.97 11.98
N VAL A 105 -3.08 12.27 11.13
CA VAL A 105 -4.52 12.53 10.97
C VAL A 105 -5.32 11.97 12.13
N GLU A 106 -5.00 10.77 12.62
CA GLU A 106 -5.64 10.21 13.83
C GLU A 106 -5.42 11.13 15.04
N LYS A 107 -4.22 11.73 15.14
CA LYS A 107 -3.91 12.74 16.15
C LYS A 107 -4.72 14.03 15.94
N MET A 108 -4.91 14.46 14.69
CA MET A 108 -5.74 15.64 14.36
C MET A 108 -7.23 15.39 14.63
N GLU A 109 -7.75 14.22 14.30
CA GLU A 109 -9.12 13.78 14.60
C GLU A 109 -9.31 13.78 16.12
N ALA A 110 -8.42 13.14 16.88
CA ALA A 110 -8.47 13.14 18.34
C ALA A 110 -8.39 14.56 18.95
N LEU A 111 -7.54 15.44 18.42
CA LEU A 111 -7.43 16.84 18.86
C LEU A 111 -8.69 17.65 18.53
N ALA A 112 -9.28 17.44 17.35
CA ALA A 112 -10.50 18.11 16.94
C ALA A 112 -11.74 17.61 17.70
N THR A 113 -11.83 16.31 18.00
CA THR A 113 -12.85 15.74 18.89
C THR A 113 -12.70 16.28 20.31
N SER A 114 -11.48 16.36 20.83
CA SER A 114 -11.21 16.96 22.15
C SER A 114 -11.59 18.44 22.19
N LEU A 115 -11.31 19.22 21.15
CA LEU A 115 -11.76 20.61 21.02
C LEU A 115 -13.30 20.73 21.09
N HIS A 116 -14.00 19.82 20.41
CA HIS A 116 -15.45 19.81 20.37
C HIS A 116 -16.07 19.48 21.74
N GLU A 117 -15.57 18.44 22.43
CA GLU A 117 -16.00 18.05 23.77
C GLU A 117 -15.84 19.20 24.77
N LEU A 118 -14.72 19.93 24.71
CA LEU A 118 -14.44 21.07 25.58
C LEU A 118 -15.40 22.24 25.36
N GLN A 119 -15.85 22.47 24.14
CA GLN A 119 -16.82 23.53 23.83
C GLN A 119 -18.24 23.16 24.29
N ASN A 120 -18.65 21.90 24.12
CA ASN A 120 -19.95 21.44 24.61
C ASN A 120 -20.04 21.50 26.14
N GLY A 121 -18.94 21.21 26.85
CA GLY A 121 -18.84 21.37 28.31
C GLY A 121 -18.85 22.82 28.80
N LEU A 122 -18.57 23.81 27.93
CA LEU A 122 -18.72 25.24 28.23
C LEU A 122 -20.16 25.71 27.99
N ALA A 123 -20.80 25.23 26.92
CA ALA A 123 -22.18 25.58 26.57
C ALA A 123 -23.23 25.03 27.56
N SER A 124 -22.91 23.96 28.29
CA SER A 124 -23.81 23.33 29.28
C SER A 124 -23.77 23.96 30.68
N GLY A 125 -22.88 24.95 30.92
CA GLY A 125 -22.77 25.65 32.20
C GLY A 125 -23.53 26.98 32.30
N VAL A 126 -24.19 27.43 31.22
CA VAL A 126 -24.97 28.67 31.18
C VAL A 126 -26.34 28.34 30.55
N LEU A 127 -27.42 28.49 31.31
CA LEU A 127 -28.78 28.41 30.78
C LEU A 127 -28.96 29.50 29.70
N PRO A 128 -29.26 29.16 28.44
CA PRO A 128 -29.58 30.17 27.45
C PRO A 128 -31.00 30.68 27.72
N SER A 129 -31.14 31.99 27.91
CA SER A 129 -32.45 32.65 27.90
C SER A 129 -33.15 32.40 26.56
N GLU A 130 -34.44 32.07 26.62
CA GLU A 130 -35.30 31.80 25.46
C GLU A 130 -35.27 32.97 24.46
N GLY A 131 -34.43 32.84 23.44
CA GLY A 131 -34.18 33.86 22.42
C GLY A 131 -32.99 33.55 21.52
N GLU A 132 -31.99 32.81 22.02
CA GLU A 132 -30.76 32.51 21.27
C GLU A 132 -30.70 31.03 20.83
N ARG A 133 -31.63 30.63 19.96
CA ARG A 133 -31.41 29.47 19.06
C ARG A 133 -30.81 29.95 17.74
N GLN A 134 -29.77 30.77 17.82
CA GLN A 134 -29.00 31.19 16.66
C GLN A 134 -27.57 30.71 16.90
N GLU A 135 -27.20 29.66 16.15
CA GLU A 135 -25.86 29.14 15.92
C GLU A 135 -24.77 29.81 16.77
N ASN A 136 -24.38 29.16 17.88
CA ASN A 136 -23.32 29.64 18.76
C ASN A 136 -22.02 29.89 17.93
N PRO A 137 -21.61 31.16 17.66
CA PRO A 137 -20.76 31.50 16.52
C PRO A 137 -19.25 31.31 16.76
N GLU A 138 -18.86 30.79 17.92
CA GLU A 138 -17.45 30.59 18.30
C GLU A 138 -16.93 29.15 18.10
N ILE A 139 -17.81 28.21 17.74
CA ILE A 139 -17.49 26.77 17.65
C ILE A 139 -16.52 26.43 16.48
N LEU A 140 -16.24 27.34 15.53
CA LEU A 140 -15.58 26.98 14.26
C LEU A 140 -14.54 27.97 13.69
N ARG A 141 -13.77 28.73 14.48
CA ARG A 141 -12.67 29.58 13.96
C ARG A 141 -11.39 28.83 13.57
N LEU A 142 -11.50 27.59 13.10
CA LEU A 142 -10.40 26.97 12.35
C LEU A 142 -10.45 27.48 10.91
N PRO A 143 -9.31 27.82 10.28
CA PRO A 143 -9.35 28.39 8.94
C PRO A 143 -9.99 27.39 7.97
N HIS A 144 -10.75 27.87 6.98
CA HIS A 144 -11.45 27.01 6.00
C HIS A 144 -10.55 25.93 5.36
N ARG A 145 -9.26 26.23 5.20
CA ARG A 145 -8.24 25.28 4.71
C ARG A 145 -8.13 24.01 5.57
N PHE A 146 -8.32 24.10 6.89
CA PHE A 146 -8.27 22.95 7.80
C PHE A 146 -9.38 21.96 7.47
N TRP A 147 -10.62 22.45 7.40
CA TRP A 147 -11.80 21.62 7.12
C TRP A 147 -11.74 21.00 5.74
N ASN A 148 -11.22 21.74 4.75
CA ASN A 148 -10.99 21.21 3.42
C ASN A 148 -9.96 20.07 3.44
N THR A 149 -8.79 20.27 4.05
CA THR A 149 -7.76 19.22 4.12
C THR A 149 -8.24 17.99 4.90
N LEU A 150 -9.04 18.18 5.96
CA LEU A 150 -9.63 17.06 6.70
C LEU A 150 -10.65 16.31 5.82
N ALA A 151 -11.54 17.02 5.13
CA ALA A 151 -12.49 16.44 4.20
C ALA A 151 -11.80 15.69 3.05
N GLU A 152 -10.77 16.28 2.43
CA GLU A 152 -9.95 15.66 1.39
C GLU A 152 -9.40 14.31 1.86
N ARG A 153 -8.76 14.28 3.03
CA ARG A 153 -8.16 13.07 3.59
C ARG A 153 -9.18 12.04 3.99
N HIS A 154 -10.29 12.46 4.59
CA HIS A 154 -11.37 11.55 4.96
C HIS A 154 -11.96 10.87 3.72
N ILE A 155 -12.22 11.65 2.66
CA ILE A 155 -12.73 11.10 1.38
C ILE A 155 -11.71 10.14 0.76
N ILE A 156 -10.43 10.52 0.69
CA ILE A 156 -9.37 9.64 0.18
C ILE A 156 -9.30 8.33 0.99
N ARG A 157 -9.30 8.42 2.33
CA ARG A 157 -9.31 7.24 3.21
C ARG A 157 -10.53 6.36 2.99
N SER A 158 -11.69 6.96 2.78
CA SER A 158 -12.90 6.20 2.51
C SER A 158 -12.78 5.39 1.22
N LEU A 159 -11.99 5.84 0.24
CA LEU A 159 -11.73 5.11 -1.00
C LEU A 159 -10.69 4.00 -0.84
N ASP A 160 -9.79 4.08 0.15
CA ASP A 160 -8.66 3.15 0.32
C ASP A 160 -9.11 1.74 0.73
N HIS A 161 -8.37 0.74 0.25
CA HIS A 161 -8.44 -0.63 0.74
C HIS A 161 -7.01 -1.15 0.92
N PRO A 162 -6.67 -1.75 2.09
CA PRO A 162 -5.32 -2.22 2.38
C PRO A 162 -4.69 -3.10 1.29
N GLU A 163 -5.52 -3.82 0.54
CA GLU A 163 -5.12 -4.80 -0.46
C GLU A 163 -4.73 -4.19 -1.82
N PHE A 164 -5.11 -2.93 -2.12
CA PHE A 164 -4.91 -2.35 -3.47
C PHE A 164 -3.45 -2.33 -3.92
N ARG A 165 -2.53 -2.01 -3.02
CA ARG A 165 -1.09 -1.90 -3.32
C ARG A 165 -0.34 -3.21 -3.13
N GLN A 166 -0.93 -4.14 -2.39
CA GLN A 166 -0.27 -5.37 -1.95
C GLN A 166 0.24 -6.19 -3.14
N ARG A 167 -0.57 -6.34 -4.21
CA ARG A 167 -0.13 -7.07 -5.39
C ARG A 167 1.10 -6.44 -6.04
N PHE A 168 1.08 -5.12 -6.24
CA PHE A 168 2.19 -4.37 -6.84
C PHE A 168 3.45 -4.49 -5.98
N GLU A 169 3.33 -4.35 -4.67
CA GLU A 169 4.44 -4.49 -3.71
C GLU A 169 5.04 -5.90 -3.74
N ASN A 170 4.20 -6.93 -3.81
CA ASN A 170 4.60 -8.33 -3.84
C ASN A 170 5.34 -8.74 -5.13
N VAL A 171 5.10 -8.06 -6.26
CA VAL A 171 5.86 -8.32 -7.51
C VAL A 171 7.36 -8.06 -7.27
N GLU A 172 8.21 -9.00 -7.68
CA GLU A 172 9.66 -8.84 -7.55
C GLU A 172 10.18 -7.68 -8.38
N LYS A 173 11.24 -7.02 -7.88
CA LYS A 173 11.98 -6.07 -8.69
C LYS A 173 12.69 -6.84 -9.82
N ALA A 174 12.73 -6.22 -10.99
CA ALA A 174 13.53 -6.75 -12.09
C ALA A 174 14.98 -6.98 -11.66
N HIS A 175 15.60 -8.04 -12.16
CA HIS A 175 17.03 -8.22 -11.98
C HIS A 175 17.77 -7.04 -12.60
N ALA A 176 18.86 -6.60 -11.97
CA ALA A 176 19.51 -5.31 -12.31
C ALA A 176 19.89 -5.18 -13.79
N GLN A 177 20.14 -6.29 -14.49
CA GLN A 177 20.56 -6.34 -15.89
C GLN A 177 19.45 -6.70 -16.89
N THR A 178 18.21 -6.86 -16.44
CA THR A 178 17.06 -7.26 -17.29
C THR A 178 16.14 -6.07 -17.61
N PHE A 179 15.38 -6.16 -18.70
CA PHE A 179 14.41 -5.16 -19.19
C PHE A 179 14.96 -3.78 -19.55
N ARG A 180 16.24 -3.51 -19.35
CA ARG A 180 16.87 -2.22 -19.70
C ARG A 180 16.63 -1.83 -21.15
N TRP A 181 16.62 -2.81 -22.05
CA TRP A 181 16.43 -2.63 -23.49
C TRP A 181 15.17 -1.84 -23.88
N ILE A 182 14.12 -1.80 -23.04
CA ILE A 182 12.87 -1.10 -23.37
C ILE A 182 12.92 0.41 -23.15
N LEU A 183 13.90 0.91 -22.38
CA LEU A 183 14.01 2.33 -22.00
C LEU A 183 15.43 2.90 -22.15
N GLU A 184 16.46 2.06 -22.05
CA GLU A 184 17.87 2.44 -22.11
C GLU A 184 18.49 2.02 -23.45
N GLU A 185 19.49 2.77 -23.90
CA GLU A 185 20.33 2.41 -25.05
C GLU A 185 21.48 1.50 -24.65
N ASP A 186 21.49 0.28 -25.17
CA ASP A 186 22.65 -0.61 -25.16
C ASP A 186 23.26 -0.66 -26.58
N ARG A 187 24.20 0.26 -26.83
CA ARG A 187 24.81 0.50 -28.16
C ARG A 187 25.59 -0.68 -28.73
N HIS A 188 25.90 -1.70 -27.93
CA HIS A 188 26.79 -2.79 -28.32
C HIS A 188 26.08 -4.14 -28.54
N LEU A 189 24.83 -4.31 -28.10
CA LEU A 189 24.17 -5.63 -28.05
C LEU A 189 22.69 -5.63 -28.50
N GLU A 190 22.19 -4.53 -29.05
CA GLU A 190 20.78 -4.41 -29.42
C GLU A 190 20.45 -4.96 -30.81
N SER A 191 19.54 -5.93 -30.85
CA SER A 191 18.90 -6.35 -32.09
C SER A 191 17.98 -5.25 -32.62
N HIS A 192 17.75 -5.23 -33.94
CA HIS A 192 16.80 -4.32 -34.58
C HIS A 192 15.41 -4.37 -33.94
N GLN A 193 14.97 -5.56 -33.51
CA GLN A 193 13.67 -5.77 -32.87
C GLN A 193 13.58 -5.09 -31.49
N LEU A 194 14.64 -5.14 -30.68
CA LEU A 194 14.68 -4.47 -29.37
C LEU A 194 14.68 -2.95 -29.53
N SER A 195 15.50 -2.44 -30.45
CA SER A 195 15.53 -1.01 -30.82
C SER A 195 14.15 -0.50 -31.27
N ALA A 196 13.49 -1.24 -32.18
CA ALA A 196 12.14 -0.89 -32.65
C ALA A 196 11.12 -0.90 -31.49
N SER A 197 11.19 -1.91 -30.62
CA SER A 197 10.30 -2.02 -29.45
C SER A 197 10.49 -0.88 -28.46
N ARG A 198 11.74 -0.48 -28.17
CA ARG A 198 12.05 0.70 -27.35
C ARG A 198 11.49 1.95 -27.98
N ASN A 199 11.77 2.18 -29.25
CA ASN A 199 11.32 3.39 -29.95
C ASN A 199 9.80 3.49 -29.96
N MET A 200 9.11 2.37 -30.20
CA MET A 200 7.65 2.29 -30.12
C MET A 200 7.14 2.66 -28.73
N PHE A 201 7.71 2.09 -27.65
CA PHE A 201 7.28 2.38 -26.29
C PHE A 201 7.61 3.82 -25.85
N CYS A 202 8.80 4.33 -26.16
CA CYS A 202 9.18 5.69 -25.82
C CYS A 202 8.38 6.75 -26.60
N ARG A 203 8.06 6.49 -27.88
CA ARG A 203 7.12 7.32 -28.66
C ARG A 203 5.72 7.29 -28.06
N TRP A 204 5.25 6.11 -27.66
CA TRP A 204 3.99 6.01 -26.96
C TRP A 204 3.99 6.83 -25.66
N LEU A 205 5.04 6.78 -24.83
CA LEU A 205 5.13 7.59 -23.61
C LEU A 205 5.14 9.10 -23.86
N SER A 206 5.71 9.56 -24.97
CA SER A 206 5.96 10.99 -25.21
C SER A 206 4.94 11.67 -26.13
N GLN A 207 4.31 10.94 -27.05
CA GLN A 207 3.55 11.55 -28.17
C GLN A 207 2.18 10.91 -28.41
N GLU A 208 2.10 9.57 -28.38
CA GLU A 208 0.90 8.85 -28.84
C GLU A 208 -0.09 8.57 -27.69
N ASN A 209 -1.38 8.38 -27.99
CA ASN A 209 -2.39 8.23 -26.93
C ASN A 209 -3.22 6.95 -27.02
N GLU A 210 -2.98 6.11 -28.03
CA GLU A 210 -3.62 4.79 -28.14
C GLU A 210 -3.24 3.90 -26.95
N ILE A 211 -4.08 2.90 -26.66
CA ILE A 211 -3.79 1.89 -25.64
C ILE A 211 -2.54 1.09 -26.05
N PHE A 212 -1.55 1.03 -25.16
CA PHE A 212 -0.36 0.20 -25.34
C PHE A 212 -0.55 -1.16 -24.67
N HIS A 213 -0.35 -2.24 -25.41
CA HIS A 213 -0.62 -3.59 -24.93
C HIS A 213 0.67 -4.41 -24.76
N ILE A 214 0.95 -4.90 -23.55
CA ILE A 214 2.02 -5.85 -23.28
C ILE A 214 1.42 -7.25 -23.11
N ALA A 215 1.54 -8.06 -24.15
CA ALA A 215 1.08 -9.43 -24.18
C ALA A 215 2.20 -10.41 -23.83
N GLY A 216 1.84 -11.57 -23.28
CA GLY A 216 2.78 -12.68 -23.25
C GLY A 216 2.38 -13.89 -22.42
N LYS A 217 3.20 -14.94 -22.52
CA LYS A 217 2.98 -16.24 -21.85
C LYS A 217 2.96 -16.12 -20.32
N LEU A 218 2.36 -17.11 -19.65
CA LEU A 218 2.47 -17.24 -18.20
C LEU A 218 3.95 -17.36 -17.80
N GLY A 219 4.38 -16.62 -16.78
CA GLY A 219 5.77 -16.65 -16.31
C GLY A 219 6.78 -15.95 -17.21
N SER A 220 6.39 -15.22 -18.26
CA SER A 220 7.32 -14.47 -19.12
C SER A 220 7.88 -13.18 -18.51
N GLY A 221 7.48 -12.82 -17.29
CA GLY A 221 7.97 -11.61 -16.59
C GLY A 221 7.11 -10.35 -16.77
N LYS A 222 5.88 -10.45 -17.28
CA LYS A 222 4.99 -9.29 -17.51
C LYS A 222 4.79 -8.39 -16.29
N SER A 223 4.48 -8.97 -15.13
CA SER A 223 4.26 -8.18 -13.89
C SER A 223 5.53 -7.44 -13.49
N THR A 224 6.68 -8.12 -13.59
CA THR A 224 8.01 -7.57 -13.31
C THR A 224 8.35 -6.41 -14.26
N LEU A 225 8.07 -6.57 -15.57
CA LEU A 225 8.22 -5.50 -16.55
C LEU A 225 7.28 -4.33 -16.25
N MET A 226 5.99 -4.56 -15.99
CA MET A 226 5.05 -3.49 -15.66
C MET A 226 5.52 -2.69 -14.43
N LYS A 227 5.98 -3.38 -13.37
CA LYS A 227 6.55 -2.73 -12.18
C LYS A 227 7.85 -1.96 -12.48
N PHE A 228 8.70 -2.51 -13.34
CA PHE A 228 9.90 -1.82 -13.82
C PHE A 228 9.52 -0.52 -14.54
N LEU A 229 8.59 -0.58 -15.50
CA LEU A 229 8.14 0.58 -16.28
C LEU A 229 7.53 1.68 -15.40
N CYS A 230 6.68 1.33 -14.43
CA CYS A 230 6.05 2.30 -13.53
C CYS A 230 7.06 3.08 -12.68
N ASN A 231 8.15 2.43 -12.26
CA ASN A 231 9.13 3.02 -11.33
C ASN A 231 10.37 3.60 -12.04
N HIS A 232 10.49 3.44 -13.37
CA HIS A 232 11.71 3.81 -14.06
C HIS A 232 11.82 5.32 -14.30
N PRO A 233 12.96 5.96 -13.94
CA PRO A 233 13.15 7.40 -14.14
C PRO A 233 12.99 7.86 -15.60
N LYS A 234 13.40 7.00 -16.55
CA LYS A 234 13.24 7.27 -17.99
C LYS A 234 11.78 7.32 -18.40
N SER A 235 10.90 6.48 -17.85
CA SER A 235 9.45 6.55 -18.10
C SER A 235 8.91 7.92 -17.71
N MET A 236 9.27 8.41 -16.52
CA MET A 236 8.89 9.74 -16.05
C MET A 236 9.44 10.86 -16.93
N SER A 237 10.68 10.72 -17.40
CA SER A 237 11.31 11.69 -18.30
C SER A 237 10.61 11.78 -19.66
N GLU A 238 10.21 10.64 -20.21
CA GLU A 238 9.44 10.58 -21.47
C GLU A 238 8.01 11.12 -21.27
N LEU A 239 7.34 10.77 -20.17
CA LEU A 239 6.02 11.30 -19.81
C LEU A 239 6.04 12.82 -19.61
N HIS A 240 7.13 13.38 -19.07
CA HIS A 240 7.29 14.84 -18.93
C HIS A 240 7.16 15.57 -20.27
N ARG A 241 7.62 14.97 -21.37
CA ARG A 241 7.44 15.56 -22.70
C ARG A 241 5.96 15.62 -23.10
N TRP A 242 5.18 14.62 -22.69
CA TRP A 242 3.76 14.56 -22.97
C TRP A 242 2.92 15.49 -22.09
N TYR A 243 3.10 15.45 -20.76
CA TYR A 243 2.28 16.28 -19.87
C TYR A 243 2.70 17.75 -19.85
N SER A 244 3.97 18.04 -20.17
CA SER A 244 4.49 19.40 -20.31
C SER A 244 4.18 20.23 -19.05
N ILE A 245 3.36 21.28 -19.17
CA ILE A 245 2.99 22.18 -18.06
C ILE A 245 1.82 21.66 -17.18
N ARG A 246 1.17 20.55 -17.56
CA ARG A 246 0.02 19.99 -16.81
C ARG A 246 0.48 19.17 -15.61
N ARG A 247 -0.41 18.93 -14.65
CA ARG A 247 -0.16 17.95 -13.57
C ARG A 247 -0.33 16.53 -14.08
N LEU A 248 0.58 15.63 -13.71
CA LEU A 248 0.53 14.21 -14.04
C LEU A 248 0.05 13.39 -12.84
N ALA A 249 -0.97 12.56 -13.03
CA ALA A 249 -1.27 11.44 -12.15
C ALA A 249 -0.85 10.13 -12.85
N LEU A 250 0.26 9.55 -12.39
CA LEU A 250 0.73 8.23 -12.80
C LEU A 250 0.21 7.21 -11.78
N VAL A 251 -0.72 6.36 -12.20
CA VAL A 251 -1.41 5.40 -11.34
C VAL A 251 -1.30 4.01 -11.94
N HIS A 252 -1.26 2.99 -11.09
CA HIS A 252 -1.20 1.60 -11.51
C HIS A 252 -2.20 0.73 -10.77
N PHE A 253 -2.73 -0.29 -11.45
CA PHE A 253 -3.55 -1.32 -10.85
C PHE A 253 -3.08 -2.68 -11.33
N PHE A 254 -2.93 -3.63 -10.40
CA PHE A 254 -2.47 -4.98 -10.71
C PHE A 254 -3.55 -5.96 -10.29
N PHE A 255 -4.26 -6.51 -11.28
CA PHE A 255 -5.20 -7.58 -11.05
C PHE A 255 -4.49 -8.78 -10.40
N TRP A 256 -5.18 -9.43 -9.46
CA TRP A 256 -4.69 -10.63 -8.80
C TRP A 256 -5.84 -11.58 -8.49
N ARG A 257 -6.01 -12.63 -9.31
CA ARG A 257 -7.16 -13.55 -9.19
C ARG A 257 -7.24 -14.26 -7.83
N PRO A 258 -6.14 -14.79 -7.26
CA PRO A 258 -6.13 -15.32 -5.89
C PRO A 258 -6.33 -14.29 -4.76
N GLY A 259 -6.39 -13.00 -5.09
CA GLY A 259 -6.54 -11.92 -4.14
C GLY A 259 -7.96 -11.79 -3.60
N SER A 260 -8.25 -10.64 -2.96
CA SER A 260 -9.61 -10.27 -2.57
C SER A 260 -10.45 -9.83 -3.77
N ASP A 261 -11.77 -9.73 -3.59
CA ASP A 261 -12.70 -9.20 -4.60
C ASP A 261 -12.25 -7.83 -5.14
N TRP A 262 -11.60 -7.01 -4.31
CA TRP A 262 -11.04 -5.71 -4.71
C TRP A 262 -9.84 -5.80 -5.65
N GLN A 263 -9.12 -6.92 -5.66
CA GLN A 263 -7.93 -7.13 -6.49
C GLN A 263 -8.25 -7.81 -7.82
N HIS A 264 -9.42 -8.43 -7.98
CA HIS A 264 -9.80 -9.10 -9.23
C HIS A 264 -11.09 -8.61 -9.88
N SER A 265 -11.79 -7.63 -9.28
CA SER A 265 -13.02 -7.06 -9.85
C SER A 265 -12.80 -5.75 -10.61
N PRO A 266 -13.65 -5.44 -11.62
CA PRO A 266 -13.68 -4.11 -12.25
C PRO A 266 -13.96 -2.97 -11.26
N LYS A 267 -14.76 -3.22 -10.22
CA LYS A 267 -15.07 -2.23 -9.18
C LYS A 267 -13.83 -1.85 -8.38
N GLY A 268 -13.00 -2.85 -8.06
CA GLY A 268 -11.69 -2.66 -7.45
C GLY A 268 -10.76 -1.80 -8.31
N LEU A 269 -10.72 -2.05 -9.62
CA LEU A 269 -9.99 -1.21 -10.57
C LEU A 269 -10.47 0.25 -10.52
N VAL A 270 -11.77 0.50 -10.66
CA VAL A 270 -12.34 1.86 -10.66
C VAL A 270 -12.00 2.61 -9.37
N ARG A 271 -12.21 1.96 -8.23
CA ARG A 271 -11.98 2.54 -6.91
C ARG A 271 -10.50 2.83 -6.66
N SER A 272 -9.61 1.91 -7.02
CA SER A 272 -8.16 2.10 -6.89
C SER A 272 -7.66 3.23 -7.79
N LEU A 273 -8.14 3.33 -9.03
CA LEU A 273 -7.76 4.43 -9.93
C LEU A 273 -8.21 5.78 -9.38
N LEU A 274 -9.43 5.87 -8.84
CA LEU A 274 -9.92 7.08 -8.17
C LEU A 274 -9.08 7.43 -6.96
N HIS A 275 -8.87 6.47 -6.06
CA HIS A 275 -8.11 6.65 -4.83
C HIS A 275 -6.71 7.19 -5.10
N ASP A 276 -5.91 6.49 -5.91
CA ASP A 276 -4.52 6.88 -6.16
C ASP A 276 -4.43 8.18 -6.99
N THR A 277 -5.39 8.45 -7.88
CA THR A 277 -5.45 9.73 -8.60
C THR A 277 -5.75 10.89 -7.67
N LEU A 278 -6.76 10.75 -6.79
CA LEU A 278 -7.16 11.80 -5.85
C LEU A 278 -6.14 11.98 -4.72
N LEU A 279 -5.36 10.94 -4.39
CA LEU A 279 -4.22 11.04 -3.50
C LEU A 279 -3.11 11.94 -4.09
N LEU A 280 -2.89 11.87 -5.40
CA LEU A 280 -1.92 12.70 -6.11
C LEU A 280 -2.45 14.11 -6.44
N CYS A 281 -3.76 14.24 -6.68
CA CYS A 281 -4.43 15.48 -7.08
C CYS A 281 -5.69 15.73 -6.21
N PRO A 282 -5.54 16.03 -4.91
CA PRO A 282 -6.65 16.20 -3.98
C PRO A 282 -7.58 17.37 -4.35
N GLU A 283 -7.07 18.37 -5.07
CA GLU A 283 -7.86 19.49 -5.59
C GLU A 283 -8.98 19.07 -6.55
N LEU A 284 -8.95 17.84 -7.06
CA LEU A 284 -9.98 17.29 -7.95
C LEU A 284 -11.19 16.73 -7.20
N ILE A 285 -11.09 16.46 -5.89
CA ILE A 285 -12.16 15.86 -5.09
C ILE A 285 -13.49 16.63 -5.21
N PRO A 286 -13.53 17.97 -5.08
CA PRO A 286 -14.78 18.72 -5.20
C PRO A 286 -15.45 18.62 -6.58
N LEU A 287 -14.67 18.37 -7.63
CA LEU A 287 -15.17 18.23 -9.00
C LEU A 287 -15.65 16.81 -9.31
N VAL A 288 -14.93 15.81 -8.77
CA VAL A 288 -15.10 14.40 -9.10
C VAL A 288 -16.13 13.74 -8.17
N LEU A 289 -16.14 14.14 -6.90
CA LEU A 289 -17.02 13.64 -5.84
C LEU A 289 -17.75 14.81 -5.15
N PRO A 290 -18.54 15.62 -5.87
CA PRO A 290 -19.11 16.87 -5.36
C PRO A 290 -20.05 16.65 -4.17
N GLU A 291 -20.81 15.56 -4.19
CA GLU A 291 -21.72 15.19 -3.12
C GLU A 291 -20.92 14.81 -1.85
N LEU A 292 -19.93 13.91 -1.95
CA LEU A 292 -19.07 13.55 -0.81
C LEU A 292 -18.33 14.78 -0.26
N TRP A 293 -17.85 15.65 -1.15
CA TRP A 293 -17.23 16.91 -0.75
C TRP A 293 -18.19 17.80 0.03
N THR A 294 -19.43 17.91 -0.43
CA THR A 294 -20.47 18.71 0.20
C THR A 294 -20.84 18.14 1.58
N ASP A 295 -21.03 16.83 1.66
CA ASP A 295 -21.37 16.13 2.91
C ASP A 295 -20.23 16.32 3.93
N ALA A 296 -18.98 16.06 3.52
CA ALA A 296 -17.80 16.23 4.36
C ALA A 296 -17.60 17.68 4.82
N THR A 297 -17.84 18.67 3.95
CA THR A 297 -17.62 20.08 4.30
C THR A 297 -18.76 20.73 5.09
N LYS A 298 -20.00 20.20 4.98
CA LYS A 298 -21.17 20.62 5.77
C LYS A 298 -21.20 19.95 7.14
N GLU A 299 -21.00 18.64 7.21
CA GLU A 299 -20.97 17.87 8.46
C GLU A 299 -19.57 17.88 9.08
N ARG A 300 -19.01 19.09 9.30
CA ARG A 300 -17.66 19.28 9.86
C ARG A 300 -17.42 18.50 11.15
N ILE A 301 -18.47 18.34 11.96
CA ILE A 301 -18.46 17.60 13.23
C ILE A 301 -18.71 16.09 12.99
N GLY A 302 -19.52 15.71 12.00
CA GLY A 302 -19.76 14.32 11.63
C GLY A 302 -18.49 13.60 11.18
N LEU A 303 -17.62 14.30 10.43
CA LEU A 303 -16.30 13.81 10.01
C LEU A 303 -15.39 13.35 11.16
N LEU A 304 -15.58 13.90 12.37
CA LEU A 304 -14.79 13.57 13.56
C LEU A 304 -15.34 12.37 14.34
N LEU A 305 -16.61 12.02 14.08
CA LEU A 305 -17.38 11.07 14.89
C LEU A 305 -17.72 9.78 14.15
N THR A 306 -17.68 9.75 12.81
CA THR A 306 -17.96 8.55 12.01
C THR A 306 -16.78 8.17 11.11
N PRO A 307 -16.05 7.08 11.42
CA PRO A 307 -14.92 6.62 10.61
C PRO A 307 -15.30 6.06 9.23
N SER A 308 -16.59 5.86 8.95
CA SER A 308 -17.03 5.04 7.82
C SER A 308 -18.19 5.68 7.07
N PHE A 309 -17.86 6.51 6.09
CA PHE A 309 -18.82 6.94 5.08
C PHE A 309 -18.97 5.83 4.04
N TYR A 310 -19.95 4.93 4.23
CA TYR A 310 -20.28 3.92 3.24
C TYR A 310 -21.26 4.51 2.22
N ARG A 311 -20.83 4.66 0.96
CA ARG A 311 -21.72 4.97 -0.18
C ARG A 311 -21.69 3.87 -1.23
N GLU A 312 -22.81 3.75 -1.93
CA GLU A 312 -23.06 2.75 -2.95
C GLU A 312 -22.06 2.82 -4.12
N GLU A 313 -21.72 1.66 -4.65
CA GLU A 313 -20.67 1.44 -5.65
C GLU A 313 -20.90 2.21 -6.97
N ALA A 314 -22.17 2.40 -7.37
CA ALA A 314 -22.54 3.14 -8.58
C ALA A 314 -22.04 4.60 -8.57
N CYS A 315 -21.83 5.18 -7.38
CA CYS A 315 -21.31 6.54 -7.23
C CYS A 315 -19.87 6.67 -7.75
N PHE A 316 -19.05 5.61 -7.64
CA PHE A 316 -17.63 5.65 -8.01
C PHE A 316 -17.40 5.48 -9.51
N GLU A 317 -18.22 4.69 -10.21
CA GLU A 317 -18.14 4.60 -11.66
C GLU A 317 -18.41 5.97 -12.30
N SER A 318 -19.50 6.63 -11.89
CA SER A 318 -19.81 8.00 -12.33
C SER A 318 -18.74 9.00 -11.91
N ALA A 319 -18.09 8.82 -10.76
CA ALA A 319 -16.98 9.67 -10.35
C ALA A 319 -15.76 9.51 -11.26
N LEU A 320 -15.38 8.27 -11.60
CA LEU A 320 -14.29 8.04 -12.55
C LEU A 320 -14.63 8.62 -13.92
N GLU A 321 -15.85 8.45 -14.40
CA GLU A 321 -16.30 9.09 -15.65
C GLU A 321 -16.17 10.62 -15.59
N ARG A 322 -16.56 11.26 -14.48
CA ARG A 322 -16.35 12.71 -14.29
C ARG A 322 -14.87 13.08 -14.30
N LEU A 323 -14.02 12.33 -13.58
CA LEU A 323 -12.57 12.54 -13.54
C LEU A 323 -11.97 12.51 -14.94
N LEU A 324 -12.33 11.50 -15.74
CA LEU A 324 -11.81 11.32 -17.08
C LEU A 324 -12.40 12.34 -18.06
N ASN A 325 -13.70 12.59 -18.01
CA ASN A 325 -14.39 13.31 -19.08
C ASN A 325 -14.57 14.81 -18.84
N CYS A 326 -14.33 15.34 -17.64
CA CYS A 326 -14.46 16.77 -17.35
C CYS A 326 -13.43 17.62 -18.15
N PRO A 327 -13.87 18.58 -18.99
CA PRO A 327 -12.97 19.44 -19.75
C PRO A 327 -12.00 20.26 -18.89
N LYS A 328 -12.46 20.80 -17.75
CA LYS A 328 -11.62 21.57 -16.82
C LYS A 328 -10.44 20.76 -16.29
N ILE A 329 -10.68 19.48 -15.99
CA ILE A 329 -9.63 18.56 -15.53
C ILE A 329 -8.70 18.24 -16.70
N ARG A 330 -9.25 17.98 -17.88
CA ARG A 330 -8.52 17.68 -19.11
C ARG A 330 -7.51 18.76 -19.51
N ASP A 331 -7.82 20.03 -19.28
CA ASP A 331 -6.93 21.13 -19.67
C ASP A 331 -5.72 21.26 -18.73
N THR A 332 -5.90 20.86 -17.47
CA THR A 332 -4.95 21.08 -16.37
C THR A 332 -4.18 19.83 -15.97
N HIS A 333 -4.72 18.64 -16.25
CA HIS A 333 -4.21 17.35 -15.79
C HIS A 333 -3.99 16.36 -16.94
N ARG A 334 -3.13 15.38 -16.68
CA ARG A 334 -2.86 14.23 -17.54
C ARG A 334 -2.83 12.97 -16.69
N PHE A 335 -3.39 11.89 -17.23
CA PHE A 335 -3.51 10.62 -16.51
C PHE A 335 -2.77 9.52 -17.23
N CYS A 336 -1.84 8.85 -16.56
CA CYS A 336 -1.17 7.67 -17.08
C CYS A 336 -1.52 6.46 -16.23
N PHE A 337 -2.19 5.48 -16.83
CA PHE A 337 -2.66 4.28 -16.16
C PHE A 337 -1.90 3.04 -16.63
N PHE A 338 -1.29 2.33 -15.70
CA PHE A 338 -0.72 1.00 -15.93
C PHE A 338 -1.63 -0.06 -15.31
N ILE A 339 -2.32 -0.84 -16.15
CA ILE A 339 -3.28 -1.86 -15.72
C ILE A 339 -2.73 -3.24 -16.05
N HIS A 340 -2.28 -3.96 -15.03
CA HIS A 340 -1.64 -5.26 -15.20
C HIS A 340 -2.61 -6.42 -14.98
N GLY A 341 -2.55 -7.42 -15.86
CA GLY A 341 -3.19 -8.71 -15.66
C GLY A 341 -4.68 -8.72 -16.01
N LEU A 342 -5.08 -8.14 -17.15
CA LEU A 342 -6.50 -8.15 -17.55
C LEU A 342 -7.10 -9.58 -17.59
N ASP A 343 -6.27 -10.59 -17.90
CA ASP A 343 -6.66 -12.00 -17.88
C ASP A 343 -6.90 -12.59 -16.48
N GLU A 344 -6.51 -11.88 -15.42
CA GLU A 344 -6.73 -12.25 -14.02
C GLU A 344 -8.01 -11.65 -13.44
N GLN A 345 -8.73 -10.82 -14.19
CA GLN A 345 -10.06 -10.37 -13.79
C GLN A 345 -11.01 -11.56 -13.62
N ASP A 346 -11.87 -11.47 -12.60
CA ASP A 346 -12.84 -12.49 -12.25
C ASP A 346 -14.17 -12.30 -12.99
N GLU A 347 -14.60 -13.33 -13.72
CA GLU A 347 -15.80 -13.33 -14.57
C GLU A 347 -17.03 -13.92 -13.86
N ALA A 348 -17.14 -13.73 -12.53
CA ALA A 348 -18.22 -14.30 -11.72
C ALA A 348 -19.64 -13.93 -12.18
N SER A 349 -19.80 -12.88 -13.00
CA SER A 349 -21.06 -12.52 -13.66
C SER A 349 -20.86 -12.42 -15.18
N PRO A 350 -21.81 -12.92 -16.00
CA PRO A 350 -21.75 -12.77 -17.46
C PRO A 350 -21.70 -11.32 -17.96
N GLN A 351 -22.13 -10.36 -17.13
CA GLN A 351 -22.05 -8.93 -17.46
C GLN A 351 -20.66 -8.33 -17.23
N ASN A 352 -19.78 -9.05 -16.53
CA ASN A 352 -18.41 -8.65 -16.19
C ASN A 352 -17.39 -9.59 -16.85
N ASP A 353 -17.56 -9.90 -18.14
CA ASP A 353 -16.58 -10.70 -18.87
C ASP A 353 -15.36 -9.84 -19.28
N HIS A 354 -14.29 -10.49 -19.76
CA HIS A 354 -13.12 -9.77 -20.27
C HIS A 354 -13.45 -8.80 -21.41
N LYS A 355 -14.53 -9.05 -22.18
CA LYS A 355 -14.93 -8.16 -23.28
C LYS A 355 -15.53 -6.86 -22.76
N ALA A 356 -16.36 -6.91 -21.72
CA ALA A 356 -16.89 -5.74 -21.03
C ALA A 356 -15.74 -4.88 -20.45
N LEU A 357 -14.75 -5.50 -19.80
CA LEU A 357 -13.58 -4.79 -19.29
C LEU A 357 -12.78 -4.11 -20.41
N VAL A 358 -12.56 -4.80 -21.53
CA VAL A 358 -11.88 -4.23 -22.70
C VAL A 358 -12.66 -3.04 -23.26
N ASN A 359 -13.98 -3.19 -23.43
CA ASN A 359 -14.83 -2.12 -23.96
C ASN A 359 -14.82 -0.88 -23.03
N LEU A 360 -14.82 -1.09 -21.70
CA LEU A 360 -14.69 -0.02 -20.71
C LEU A 360 -13.38 0.75 -20.89
N ILE A 361 -12.25 0.04 -20.95
CA ILE A 361 -10.92 0.66 -21.12
C ILE A 361 -10.80 1.37 -22.47
N GLN A 362 -11.34 0.80 -23.55
CA GLN A 362 -11.38 1.44 -24.87
C GLN A 362 -12.26 2.69 -24.86
N GLY A 363 -13.38 2.68 -24.14
CA GLY A 363 -14.23 3.86 -23.95
C GLY A 363 -13.48 5.00 -23.26
N TRP A 364 -12.63 4.68 -22.28
CA TRP A 364 -11.74 5.66 -21.64
C TRP A 364 -10.74 6.25 -22.64
N GLU A 365 -10.14 5.46 -23.52
CA GLU A 365 -9.19 6.00 -24.51
C GLU A 365 -9.90 6.87 -25.57
N ALA A 366 -11.03 6.40 -26.11
CA ALA A 366 -11.76 7.06 -27.20
C ALA A 366 -12.22 8.48 -26.83
N GLN A 367 -12.55 8.71 -25.56
CA GLN A 367 -13.00 10.01 -25.05
C GLN A 367 -11.84 10.92 -24.57
N SER A 368 -10.58 10.48 -24.72
CA SER A 368 -9.44 11.11 -24.04
C SER A 368 -9.01 12.44 -24.62
N GLN A 369 -9.15 12.62 -25.92
CA GLN A 369 -8.57 13.75 -26.67
C GLN A 369 -7.08 13.98 -26.29
N GLY A 370 -6.34 12.88 -26.06
CA GLY A 370 -4.92 12.91 -25.72
C GLY A 370 -4.57 13.29 -24.28
N SER A 371 -5.55 13.33 -23.38
CA SER A 371 -5.32 13.60 -21.95
C SER A 371 -4.94 12.37 -21.12
N ARG A 372 -4.99 11.18 -21.75
CA ARG A 372 -4.82 9.90 -21.07
C ARG A 372 -3.83 9.01 -21.82
N LYS A 373 -3.03 8.26 -21.08
CA LYS A 373 -2.24 7.14 -21.57
C LYS A 373 -2.61 5.90 -20.79
N ILE A 374 -2.89 4.81 -21.49
CA ILE A 374 -3.26 3.54 -20.87
C ILE A 374 -2.32 2.46 -21.38
N CYS A 375 -1.54 1.87 -20.49
CA CYS A 375 -0.77 0.66 -20.77
C CYS A 375 -1.45 -0.52 -20.07
N VAL A 376 -1.85 -1.52 -20.85
CA VAL A 376 -2.46 -2.74 -20.34
C VAL A 376 -1.53 -3.93 -20.56
N SER A 377 -1.69 -4.97 -19.74
CA SER A 377 -1.03 -6.26 -20.01
C SER A 377 -1.93 -7.43 -19.74
N SER A 378 -1.75 -8.50 -20.52
CA SER A 378 -2.52 -9.73 -20.39
C SER A 378 -1.78 -10.94 -20.95
N ARG A 379 -2.36 -12.13 -20.78
CA ARG A 379 -2.08 -13.29 -21.64
C ARG A 379 -2.60 -13.08 -23.06
N GLU A 380 -2.15 -13.95 -23.96
CA GLU A 380 -2.51 -13.93 -25.39
C GLU A 380 -3.89 -14.54 -25.65
N HIS A 381 -4.90 -14.22 -24.83
CA HIS A 381 -6.27 -14.65 -25.08
C HIS A 381 -6.87 -13.85 -26.25
N ASN A 382 -7.68 -14.50 -27.08
CA ASN A 382 -8.25 -13.90 -28.30
C ASN A 382 -8.99 -12.58 -28.03
N VAL A 383 -9.72 -12.47 -26.93
CA VAL A 383 -10.44 -11.25 -26.55
C VAL A 383 -9.53 -10.02 -26.52
N PHE A 384 -8.33 -10.14 -25.95
CA PHE A 384 -7.36 -9.04 -25.87
C PHE A 384 -6.59 -8.87 -27.19
N MET A 385 -6.22 -9.99 -27.83
CA MET A 385 -5.44 -9.98 -29.07
C MET A 385 -6.24 -9.41 -30.25
N ASN A 386 -7.56 -9.58 -30.25
CA ASN A 386 -8.46 -9.06 -31.29
C ASN A 386 -8.91 -7.62 -31.01
N SER A 387 -8.91 -7.19 -29.75
CA SER A 387 -9.47 -5.88 -29.39
C SER A 387 -8.43 -4.75 -29.36
N PHE A 388 -7.20 -5.01 -28.92
CA PHE A 388 -6.15 -3.96 -28.87
C PHE A 388 -5.37 -3.89 -30.18
N ASN A 389 -4.81 -2.72 -30.52
CA ASN A 389 -4.02 -2.54 -31.74
C ASN A 389 -2.77 -3.44 -31.73
N ALA A 390 -2.51 -4.16 -32.83
CA ALA A 390 -1.33 -5.01 -32.97
C ALA A 390 -0.03 -4.19 -33.17
N GLU A 391 -0.11 -3.00 -33.76
CA GLU A 391 1.03 -2.10 -33.96
C GLU A 391 1.47 -1.39 -32.67
N ARG A 392 0.67 -1.46 -31.61
CA ARG A 392 0.99 -0.93 -30.27
C ARG A 392 1.10 -2.05 -29.25
N ARG A 393 1.59 -3.20 -29.70
CA ARG A 393 1.69 -4.41 -28.89
C ARG A 393 3.11 -4.95 -28.79
N LEU A 394 3.56 -5.20 -27.56
CA LEU A 394 4.76 -6.00 -27.30
C LEU A 394 4.37 -7.43 -26.94
N ARG A 395 5.04 -8.41 -27.55
CA ARG A 395 4.94 -9.83 -27.17
C ARG A 395 6.18 -10.25 -26.39
N LEU A 396 6.09 -10.26 -25.07
CA LEU A 396 7.26 -10.25 -24.18
C LEU A 396 8.17 -11.48 -24.32
N GLN A 397 7.60 -12.66 -24.58
CA GLN A 397 8.37 -13.90 -24.76
C GLN A 397 9.33 -13.85 -25.95
N GLY A 398 9.08 -12.97 -26.93
CA GLY A 398 9.97 -12.78 -28.09
C GLY A 398 11.07 -11.73 -27.88
N LEU A 399 11.07 -11.03 -26.73
CA LEU A 399 11.96 -9.88 -26.48
C LEU A 399 12.90 -10.09 -25.30
N THR A 400 12.77 -11.21 -24.57
CA THR A 400 13.46 -11.45 -23.29
C THR A 400 14.59 -12.47 -23.38
N GLN A 401 14.94 -12.95 -24.58
CA GLN A 401 15.97 -13.96 -24.77
C GLN A 401 17.35 -13.49 -24.25
N ASN A 402 17.74 -12.26 -24.55
CA ASN A 402 19.00 -11.69 -24.05
C ASN A 402 18.99 -11.49 -22.53
N ASP A 403 17.85 -11.08 -21.96
CA ASP A 403 17.69 -10.95 -20.52
C ASP A 403 17.82 -12.30 -19.80
N MET A 404 17.27 -13.35 -20.41
CA MET A 404 17.37 -14.73 -19.94
C MET A 404 18.81 -15.23 -19.97
N GLN A 405 19.54 -14.98 -21.05
CA GLN A 405 20.96 -15.32 -21.16
C GLN A 405 21.77 -14.62 -20.06
N ARG A 406 21.61 -13.30 -19.89
CA ARG A 406 22.29 -12.53 -18.84
C ARG A 406 21.92 -13.03 -17.44
N TYR A 407 20.67 -13.39 -17.20
CA TYR A 407 20.24 -13.96 -15.94
C TYR A 407 20.93 -15.30 -15.67
N PHE A 408 21.03 -16.17 -16.68
CA PHE A 408 21.73 -17.45 -16.57
C PHE A 408 23.22 -17.24 -16.33
N GLU A 409 23.92 -16.39 -17.09
CA GLU A 409 25.35 -16.15 -16.89
C GLU A 409 25.64 -15.57 -15.50
N LYS A 410 24.85 -14.59 -15.06
CA LYS A 410 24.97 -14.02 -13.70
C LYS A 410 24.68 -15.06 -12.61
N LYS A 411 23.71 -15.95 -12.89
CA LYS A 411 23.55 -17.29 -12.31
C LYS A 411 24.80 -17.98 -11.79
N PHE A 412 25.78 -18.00 -12.68
CA PHE A 412 26.93 -18.89 -12.70
C PHE A 412 28.25 -18.18 -12.93
N GLU A 413 28.34 -16.94 -12.46
CA GLU A 413 29.57 -16.15 -12.52
C GLU A 413 30.73 -16.73 -11.68
N ASP A 414 30.41 -17.57 -10.69
CA ASP A 414 31.35 -18.31 -9.85
C ASP A 414 31.94 -19.55 -10.55
N ILE A 415 31.46 -19.89 -11.75
CA ILE A 415 31.92 -21.03 -12.54
C ILE A 415 32.56 -20.53 -13.82
N VAL A 416 33.73 -21.09 -14.15
CA VAL A 416 34.38 -20.82 -15.43
C VAL A 416 33.63 -21.56 -16.53
N PHE A 417 32.91 -20.81 -17.35
CA PHE A 417 32.23 -21.36 -18.52
C PHE A 417 33.24 -21.75 -19.60
N THR A 418 33.33 -23.05 -19.92
CA THR A 418 33.98 -23.56 -21.14
C THR A 418 33.04 -23.37 -22.35
N GLY A 419 33.51 -23.73 -23.56
CA GLY A 419 32.69 -23.63 -24.78
C GLY A 419 31.37 -24.41 -24.69
N GLU A 420 31.42 -25.67 -24.25
CA GLU A 420 30.25 -26.53 -24.07
C GLU A 420 29.24 -25.95 -23.08
N ALA A 421 29.73 -25.23 -22.07
CA ALA A 421 28.88 -24.62 -21.05
C ALA A 421 28.09 -23.41 -21.60
N HIS A 422 28.65 -22.68 -22.56
CA HIS A 422 27.92 -21.62 -23.28
C HIS A 422 26.86 -22.19 -24.21
N ASP A 423 27.16 -23.30 -24.90
CA ASP A 423 26.20 -23.96 -25.79
C ASP A 423 25.00 -24.49 -25.01
N LEU A 424 25.23 -25.10 -23.84
CA LEU A 424 24.15 -25.54 -22.95
C LEU A 424 23.33 -24.37 -22.42
N ALA A 425 23.97 -23.25 -22.04
CA ALA A 425 23.26 -22.06 -21.60
C ALA A 425 22.30 -21.55 -22.69
N LYS A 426 22.79 -21.48 -23.93
CA LYS A 426 22.00 -21.10 -25.09
C LYS A 426 20.84 -22.07 -25.33
N GLU A 427 21.09 -23.37 -25.26
CA GLU A 427 20.07 -24.40 -25.40
C GLU A 427 18.96 -24.24 -24.34
N ILE A 428 19.34 -24.03 -23.07
CA ILE A 428 18.39 -23.80 -21.97
C ILE A 428 17.54 -22.55 -22.25
N VAL A 429 18.17 -21.46 -22.67
CA VAL A 429 17.45 -20.21 -22.99
C VAL A 429 16.48 -20.42 -24.16
N GLU A 430 16.88 -21.14 -25.21
CA GLU A 430 16.01 -21.48 -26.33
C GLU A 430 14.83 -22.38 -25.91
N ARG A 431 15.11 -23.43 -25.11
CA ARG A 431 14.08 -24.33 -24.57
C ARG A 431 13.08 -23.64 -23.65
N SER A 432 13.47 -22.53 -23.01
CA SER A 432 12.54 -21.74 -22.19
C SER A 432 11.40 -21.12 -22.99
N GLN A 433 11.56 -20.95 -24.31
CA GLN A 433 10.60 -20.32 -25.22
C GLN A 433 10.03 -18.97 -24.70
N GLY A 434 10.88 -18.20 -24.01
CA GLY A 434 10.54 -16.91 -23.43
C GLY A 434 9.69 -16.97 -22.15
N ILE A 435 9.69 -18.13 -21.46
CA ILE A 435 9.08 -18.28 -20.14
C ILE A 435 10.16 -18.17 -19.06
N PHE A 436 10.30 -16.97 -18.49
CA PHE A 436 11.32 -16.63 -17.49
C PHE A 436 11.25 -17.54 -16.25
N LEU A 437 10.04 -17.87 -15.80
CA LEU A 437 9.83 -18.80 -14.68
C LEU A 437 10.46 -20.18 -14.95
N TRP A 438 10.36 -20.68 -16.19
CA TRP A 438 10.98 -21.95 -16.55
C TRP A 438 12.51 -21.86 -16.41
N LEU A 439 13.12 -20.79 -16.91
CA LEU A 439 14.55 -20.57 -16.76
C LEU A 439 14.97 -20.52 -15.29
N VAL A 440 14.26 -19.75 -14.46
CA VAL A 440 14.53 -19.63 -13.02
C VAL A 440 14.53 -21.00 -12.34
N LEU A 441 13.56 -21.84 -12.67
CA LEU A 441 13.50 -23.20 -12.13
C LEU A 441 14.67 -24.07 -12.64
N VAL A 442 15.13 -23.92 -13.90
CA VAL A 442 16.29 -24.69 -14.43
C VAL A 442 17.53 -24.30 -13.69
N VAL A 443 17.80 -23.00 -13.62
CA VAL A 443 18.95 -22.45 -12.91
C VAL A 443 18.99 -22.96 -11.47
N ARG A 444 17.84 -23.02 -10.79
CA ARG A 444 17.76 -23.59 -9.43
C ARG A 444 18.11 -25.07 -9.38
N ALA A 445 17.53 -25.89 -10.26
CA ALA A 445 17.83 -27.32 -10.30
C ALA A 445 19.31 -27.60 -10.57
N LEU A 446 19.92 -26.85 -11.50
CA LEU A 446 21.34 -26.97 -11.80
C LEU A 446 22.23 -26.49 -10.64
N ARG A 447 21.83 -25.43 -9.94
CA ARG A 447 22.52 -24.96 -8.73
C ARG A 447 22.48 -25.99 -7.60
N GLU A 448 21.33 -26.63 -7.38
CA GLU A 448 21.20 -27.73 -6.42
C GLU A 448 22.09 -28.91 -6.84
N SER A 449 22.14 -29.24 -8.13
CA SER A 449 23.00 -30.31 -8.65
C SER A 449 24.50 -30.07 -8.39
N LEU A 450 24.96 -28.82 -8.47
CA LEU A 450 26.34 -28.46 -8.12
C LEU A 450 26.63 -28.62 -6.63
N GLU A 451 25.67 -28.27 -5.77
CA GLU A 451 25.80 -28.47 -4.33
C GLU A 451 25.90 -29.98 -3.99
N ASP A 452 25.24 -30.83 -4.78
CA ASP A 452 25.33 -32.28 -4.69
C ASP A 452 26.66 -32.86 -5.25
N GLY A 453 27.55 -32.01 -5.78
CA GLY A 453 28.88 -32.39 -6.28
C GLY A 453 28.93 -32.82 -7.74
N HIS A 454 27.83 -32.69 -8.48
CA HIS A 454 27.81 -32.92 -9.93
C HIS A 454 28.51 -31.79 -10.67
N ASP A 455 29.05 -32.10 -11.85
CA ASP A 455 29.70 -31.11 -12.70
C ASP A 455 28.81 -30.66 -13.86
N PHE A 456 29.38 -29.85 -14.76
CA PHE A 456 28.64 -29.29 -15.89
C PHE A 456 28.30 -30.33 -16.97
N LEU A 457 28.99 -31.48 -17.02
CA LEU A 457 28.67 -32.57 -17.95
C LEU A 457 27.36 -33.25 -17.53
N ASP A 458 27.10 -33.34 -16.22
CA ASP A 458 25.86 -33.87 -15.67
C ASP A 458 24.65 -32.95 -15.92
N PHE A 459 24.89 -31.65 -16.13
CA PHE A 459 23.82 -30.68 -16.38
C PHE A 459 22.99 -31.02 -17.60
N LYS A 460 23.61 -31.61 -18.64
CA LYS A 460 22.87 -32.02 -19.84
C LYS A 460 21.82 -33.07 -19.50
N ALA A 461 22.18 -34.08 -18.68
CA ALA A 461 21.24 -35.09 -18.22
C ALA A 461 20.11 -34.49 -17.35
N VAL A 462 20.45 -33.53 -16.48
CA VAL A 462 19.45 -32.81 -15.68
C VAL A 462 18.48 -32.05 -16.61
N VAL A 463 19.01 -31.28 -17.55
CA VAL A 463 18.23 -30.48 -18.51
C VAL A 463 17.34 -31.36 -19.40
N ASP A 464 17.84 -32.49 -19.88
CA ASP A 464 17.08 -33.43 -20.71
C ASP A 464 15.97 -34.14 -19.92
N SER A 465 16.14 -34.32 -18.61
CA SER A 465 15.09 -34.85 -17.74
C SER A 465 13.93 -33.87 -17.47
N LEU A 466 14.14 -32.58 -17.71
CA LEU A 466 13.19 -31.54 -17.37
C LEU A 466 12.13 -31.37 -18.48
N PRO A 467 10.83 -31.30 -18.12
CA PRO A 467 9.77 -31.05 -19.10
C PRO A 467 9.87 -29.65 -19.73
N ASP A 468 9.57 -29.55 -21.02
CA ASP A 468 9.56 -28.28 -21.76
C ASP A 468 8.44 -27.33 -21.33
N LYS A 469 7.29 -27.88 -20.91
CA LYS A 469 6.13 -27.10 -20.47
C LYS A 469 6.19 -26.81 -18.97
N VAL A 470 5.86 -25.58 -18.58
CA VAL A 470 5.84 -25.16 -17.17
C VAL A 470 4.87 -25.98 -16.33
N GLU A 471 3.70 -26.32 -16.86
CA GLU A 471 2.70 -27.14 -16.19
C GLU A 471 3.21 -28.57 -15.96
N ALA A 472 3.84 -29.15 -16.98
CA ALA A 472 4.47 -30.47 -16.88
C ALA A 472 5.63 -30.43 -15.87
N ARG A 473 6.31 -29.28 -15.75
CA ARG A 473 7.36 -29.08 -14.76
C ARG A 473 6.84 -28.92 -13.33
N PHE A 474 5.73 -28.20 -13.12
CA PHE A 474 5.04 -28.21 -11.82
C PHE A 474 4.62 -29.63 -11.46
N ALA A 475 4.05 -30.38 -12.41
CA ALA A 475 3.69 -31.78 -12.21
C ALA A 475 4.92 -32.64 -11.86
N TYR A 476 6.04 -32.46 -12.56
CA TYR A 476 7.31 -33.13 -12.26
C TYR A 476 7.82 -32.80 -10.86
N LEU A 477 7.86 -31.51 -10.48
CA LEU A 477 8.29 -31.07 -9.15
C LEU A 477 7.37 -31.63 -8.05
N LEU A 478 6.05 -31.63 -8.26
CA LEU A 478 5.10 -32.25 -7.32
C LEU A 478 5.25 -33.78 -7.24
N ASN A 479 5.61 -34.42 -8.34
CA ASN A 479 5.79 -35.87 -8.40
C ASN A 479 7.11 -36.34 -7.77
N THR A 480 8.17 -35.53 -7.84
CA THR A 480 9.48 -35.82 -7.23
C THR A 480 9.52 -35.59 -5.72
N ILE A 481 8.48 -34.97 -5.13
CA ILE A 481 8.34 -34.90 -3.67
C ILE A 481 8.09 -36.32 -3.12
N PRO A 482 8.93 -36.81 -2.18
CA PRO A 482 8.75 -38.14 -1.59
C PRO A 482 7.35 -38.31 -0.99
N LYS A 483 6.73 -39.49 -1.15
CA LYS A 483 5.37 -39.78 -0.64
C LYS A 483 5.19 -39.38 0.83
N ALA A 484 6.19 -39.64 1.67
CA ALA A 484 6.19 -39.29 3.09
C ALA A 484 6.06 -37.76 3.35
N ARG A 485 6.49 -36.91 2.41
CA ARG A 485 6.45 -35.44 2.52
C ARG A 485 5.25 -34.80 1.83
N LYS A 486 4.57 -35.51 0.91
CA LYS A 486 3.44 -34.95 0.13
C LYS A 486 2.31 -34.39 1.00
N LYS A 487 1.96 -35.05 2.11
CA LYS A 487 0.93 -34.57 3.06
C LYS A 487 1.32 -33.23 3.70
N ASN A 488 2.59 -33.08 4.08
CA ASN A 488 3.08 -31.84 4.68
C ASN A 488 3.13 -30.71 3.64
N VAL A 489 3.57 -31.01 2.42
CA VAL A 489 3.60 -30.05 1.32
C VAL A 489 2.19 -29.61 0.94
N PHE A 490 1.22 -30.53 0.91
CA PHE A 490 -0.19 -30.18 0.70
C PHE A 490 -0.66 -29.17 1.75
N HIS A 491 -0.45 -29.43 3.05
CA HIS A 491 -0.82 -28.48 4.10
C HIS A 491 -0.09 -27.13 3.97
N LEU A 492 1.20 -27.12 3.61
CA LEU A 492 1.93 -25.88 3.38
C LEU A 492 1.34 -25.08 2.21
N PHE A 493 1.01 -25.74 1.08
CA PHE A 493 0.35 -25.10 -0.05
C PHE A 493 -1.07 -24.64 0.25
N THR A 494 -1.77 -25.27 1.20
CA THR A 494 -3.09 -24.81 1.62
C THR A 494 -2.98 -23.61 2.56
N ILE A 495 -2.08 -23.67 3.55
CA ILE A 495 -2.08 -22.73 4.68
C ILE A 495 -1.32 -21.45 4.34
N VAL A 496 -0.19 -21.54 3.64
CA VAL A 496 0.66 -20.38 3.36
C VAL A 496 -0.06 -19.32 2.49
N PRO A 497 -0.78 -19.68 1.42
CA PRO A 497 -1.54 -18.71 0.63
C PRO A 497 -2.73 -18.11 1.38
N LEU A 498 -3.37 -18.86 2.28
CA LEU A 498 -4.62 -18.42 2.93
C LEU A 498 -4.41 -17.40 4.06
N PHE A 499 -3.26 -17.42 4.74
CA PHE A 499 -3.17 -16.75 6.04
C PHE A 499 -2.03 -15.74 6.22
N HIS A 500 -1.16 -15.51 5.22
CA HIS A 500 -0.02 -14.57 5.34
C HIS A 500 0.72 -14.69 6.69
N PHE A 501 0.84 -15.93 7.22
CA PHE A 501 1.30 -16.13 8.60
C PHE A 501 2.78 -15.74 8.75
N PRO A 502 3.19 -15.25 9.93
CA PRO A 502 4.60 -15.13 10.27
C PRO A 502 5.32 -16.48 10.08
N LEU A 503 6.50 -16.46 9.46
CA LEU A 503 7.34 -17.63 9.18
C LEU A 503 7.54 -18.59 10.38
N LEU A 504 7.57 -18.05 11.61
CA LEU A 504 7.71 -18.83 12.84
C LEU A 504 6.44 -19.63 13.20
N THR A 505 5.27 -19.14 12.82
CA THR A 505 3.99 -19.86 12.93
C THR A 505 3.98 -21.02 11.93
N ILE A 506 4.48 -20.79 10.70
CA ILE A 506 4.65 -21.84 9.69
C ILE A 506 5.61 -22.94 10.17
N LEU A 507 6.73 -22.57 10.82
CA LEU A 507 7.65 -23.53 11.43
C LEU A 507 6.98 -24.36 12.53
N SER A 508 6.25 -23.71 13.43
CA SER A 508 5.58 -24.35 14.58
C SER A 508 4.48 -25.31 14.12
N LEU A 509 3.74 -24.90 13.10
CA LEU A 509 2.74 -25.72 12.44
C LEU A 509 3.38 -26.92 11.71
N ASN A 510 4.50 -26.73 10.99
CA ASN A 510 5.19 -27.85 10.34
C ASN A 510 5.72 -28.86 11.37
N LYS A 511 6.30 -28.39 12.49
CA LYS A 511 6.68 -29.27 13.61
C LYS A 511 5.48 -30.07 14.12
N TYR A 512 4.33 -29.43 14.33
CA TYR A 512 3.11 -30.14 14.71
C TYR A 512 2.66 -31.17 13.66
N LEU A 513 2.65 -30.80 12.37
CA LEU A 513 2.28 -31.70 11.27
C LEU A 513 3.21 -32.92 11.12
N ARG A 514 4.47 -32.79 11.54
CA ARG A 514 5.45 -33.89 11.63
C ARG A 514 5.36 -34.71 12.91
N GLY A 515 4.43 -34.39 13.82
CA GLY A 515 4.32 -35.05 15.13
C GLY A 515 5.41 -34.62 16.14
N LEU A 516 6.12 -33.53 15.86
CA LEU A 516 7.26 -33.01 16.63
C LEU A 516 6.91 -31.74 17.43
N GLY A 517 5.63 -31.43 17.63
CA GLY A 517 5.18 -30.21 18.33
C GLY A 517 3.77 -30.32 18.91
N HIS A 518 3.41 -29.41 19.82
CA HIS A 518 2.09 -29.34 20.44
C HIS A 518 1.14 -28.40 19.66
N PRO A 519 -0.16 -28.73 19.48
CA PRO A 519 -1.08 -27.96 18.65
C PRO A 519 -1.21 -26.48 19.07
N LEU A 520 -1.09 -26.20 20.37
CA LEU A 520 -1.16 -24.83 20.92
C LEU A 520 -0.02 -23.91 20.44
N HIS A 521 1.18 -24.44 20.14
CA HIS A 521 2.29 -23.62 19.61
C HIS A 521 2.12 -23.25 18.13
N ALA A 522 1.31 -24.00 17.39
CA ALA A 522 1.01 -23.71 15.99
C ALA A 522 -0.03 -22.59 15.83
N VAL A 523 -0.92 -22.41 16.82
CA VAL A 523 -2.04 -21.45 16.76
C VAL A 523 -1.72 -20.12 17.44
N GLN A 524 -0.90 -20.11 18.49
CA GLN A 524 -0.68 -18.89 19.31
C GLN A 524 0.52 -18.03 18.87
N GLY A 525 1.25 -18.44 17.83
CA GLY A 525 2.59 -17.90 17.56
C GLY A 525 3.53 -18.15 18.75
N PRO A 526 4.80 -17.70 18.69
CA PRO A 526 5.62 -17.67 19.90
C PRO A 526 4.95 -16.71 20.88
N LYS A 527 4.26 -17.25 21.90
CA LYS A 527 3.91 -16.50 23.10
C LYS A 527 5.19 -15.82 23.56
N HIS A 528 5.15 -14.51 23.77
CA HIS A 528 6.05 -13.88 24.71
C HIS A 528 5.88 -14.69 26.00
N THR A 529 6.79 -15.63 26.25
CA THR A 529 6.93 -16.21 27.56
C THR A 529 7.27 -15.03 28.45
N GLU A 530 6.28 -14.59 29.22
CA GLU A 530 6.51 -13.85 30.44
C GLU A 530 7.71 -14.48 31.13
N ALA A 531 8.64 -13.60 31.49
CA ALA A 531 9.88 -13.87 32.19
C ALA A 531 9.81 -15.14 33.06
N ARG A 532 10.25 -16.27 32.50
CA ARG A 532 10.98 -17.25 33.29
C ARG A 532 12.44 -16.87 33.18
N GLU A 533 13.11 -16.94 34.32
CA GLU A 533 14.49 -16.53 34.60
C GLU A 533 15.53 -17.32 33.79
N ASP A 534 15.42 -17.30 32.47
CA ASP A 534 16.50 -17.70 31.59
C ASP A 534 17.35 -16.45 31.38
N GLY A 535 18.54 -16.43 32.00
CA GLY A 535 19.55 -15.37 31.95
C GLY A 535 20.13 -15.07 30.56
N GLN A 536 19.34 -15.26 29.50
CA GLN A 536 19.70 -14.96 28.13
C GLN A 536 19.53 -13.47 27.83
N THR A 537 20.58 -12.89 27.28
CA THR A 537 20.60 -11.49 26.84
C THR A 537 19.65 -11.26 25.66
N LEU A 538 19.20 -10.01 25.49
CA LEU A 538 18.35 -9.60 24.36
C LEU A 538 18.96 -10.00 22.99
N VAL A 539 20.29 -9.94 22.90
CA VAL A 539 21.08 -10.31 21.72
C VAL A 539 20.97 -11.81 21.42
N GLU A 540 21.03 -12.68 22.44
CA GLU A 540 20.87 -14.12 22.27
C GLU A 540 19.47 -14.50 21.80
N LYS A 541 18.43 -13.86 22.37
CA LYS A 541 17.04 -14.05 21.93
C LYS A 541 16.85 -13.64 20.47
N GLN A 542 17.43 -12.51 20.04
CA GLN A 542 17.42 -12.10 18.63
C GLN A 542 18.15 -13.10 17.73
N ARG A 543 19.34 -13.56 18.13
CA ARG A 543 20.13 -14.53 17.36
C ARG A 543 19.41 -15.87 17.20
N GLN A 544 18.78 -16.36 18.27
CA GLN A 544 17.98 -17.58 18.26
C GLN A 544 16.76 -17.45 17.35
N ARG A 545 16.06 -16.31 17.39
CA ARG A 545 14.92 -16.03 16.51
C ARG A 545 15.35 -15.99 15.04
N SER A 546 16.47 -15.35 14.73
CA SER A 546 17.04 -15.33 13.37
C SER A 546 17.43 -16.73 12.88
N ALA A 547 18.04 -17.56 13.73
CA ALA A 547 18.38 -18.94 13.40
C ALA A 547 17.12 -19.80 13.12
N GLN A 548 16.07 -19.64 13.93
CA GLN A 548 14.79 -20.33 13.72
C GLN A 548 14.11 -19.90 12.41
N LEU A 549 14.18 -18.61 12.04
CA LEU A 549 13.67 -18.11 10.76
C LEU A 549 14.42 -18.70 9.56
N VAL A 550 15.75 -18.76 9.64
CA VAL A 550 16.58 -19.39 8.59
C VAL A 550 16.22 -20.87 8.45
N GLN A 551 16.05 -21.58 9.57
CA GLN A 551 15.65 -22.98 9.56
C GLN A 551 14.24 -23.18 8.99
N ALA A 552 13.29 -22.29 9.31
CA ALA A 552 11.94 -22.31 8.75
C ALA A 552 11.96 -22.19 7.23
N ARG A 553 12.72 -21.21 6.71
CA ARG A 553 12.86 -21.00 5.27
C ARG A 553 13.51 -22.21 4.58
N LYS A 554 14.61 -22.73 5.14
CA LYS A 554 15.27 -23.95 4.60
C LYS A 554 14.31 -25.14 4.54
N MET A 555 13.47 -25.31 5.57
CA MET A 555 12.51 -26.40 5.63
C MET A 555 11.39 -26.24 4.60
N VAL A 556 10.75 -25.08 4.52
CA VAL A 556 9.69 -24.80 3.53
C VAL A 556 10.25 -24.96 2.12
N TYR A 557 11.43 -24.38 1.87
CA TYR A 557 12.11 -24.48 0.58
C TYR A 557 12.43 -25.94 0.21
N GLY A 558 13.05 -26.70 1.12
CA GLY A 558 13.46 -28.09 0.88
C GLY A 558 12.31 -29.09 0.82
N ASP A 559 11.22 -28.86 1.55
CA ASP A 559 10.00 -29.70 1.49
C ASP A 559 9.22 -29.47 0.20
N CYS A 560 9.03 -28.20 -0.17
CA CYS A 560 8.26 -27.81 -1.35
C CYS A 560 9.09 -27.79 -2.64
N ARG A 561 10.38 -28.19 -2.61
CA ARG A 561 11.29 -28.16 -3.78
C ARG A 561 11.32 -26.78 -4.45
N GLY A 562 11.36 -25.72 -3.64
CA GLY A 562 11.38 -24.34 -4.13
C GLY A 562 10.09 -23.86 -4.83
N LEU A 563 9.00 -24.65 -4.82
CA LEU A 563 7.69 -24.25 -5.33
C LEU A 563 6.96 -23.26 -4.40
N LEU A 564 7.37 -23.22 -3.13
CA LEU A 564 6.83 -22.32 -2.12
C LEU A 564 7.96 -21.49 -1.54
N GLU A 565 7.90 -20.19 -1.77
CA GLU A 565 8.80 -19.22 -1.17
C GLU A 565 8.06 -18.42 -0.10
N THR A 566 8.70 -18.24 1.03
CA THR A 566 8.16 -17.49 2.17
C THR A 566 9.11 -16.32 2.43
N ARG A 567 8.64 -15.11 2.13
CA ARG A 567 9.42 -13.88 2.30
C ARG A 567 9.52 -13.49 3.76
#